data_AF-A0A0B8Q8P8-F1
#
_entry.id   AF-A0A0B8Q8P8-F1
#
_cell.length_a   1.000
_cell.length_b   1.000
_cell.length_c   1.000
_cell.angle_alpha   90.00
_cell.angle_beta   90.00
_cell.angle_gamma   90.00
#
_symmetry.space_group_name_H-M   'P 1'
#
loop_
_entity.id
_entity.type
_entity.pdbx_description
1 polymer ?
#
loop_
_entity_poly.entity_id
_entity_poly.type
_entity_poly.pdbx_seq_one_letter_code
_entity_poly.pdbx_strand_id
1 'polypeptide(L)'
;MLIDGEQVKMQNGMVTLSQEWHEASLDIEFVTAPKTHVDQQGERFFSYGPLVYALPLESEQEIEREFLQGRFADRKYLMKEEFAPLTLGEEQQPILNEVNKVSLCGHKTPSLSVGGLNLRPMAETILRQVTFAGK
;
A
#
# COMPACT_ATOMS: atom_id res chain seq x y z
N MET A 1 -11.01 -7.69 18.21
CA MET A 1 -10.41 -6.49 18.83
C MET A 1 -10.50 -6.69 20.32
N LEU A 2 -9.38 -6.49 21.01
CA LEU A 2 -9.32 -6.53 22.47
C LEU A 2 -9.04 -5.11 22.97
N ILE A 3 -9.68 -4.72 24.06
CA ILE A 3 -9.36 -3.51 24.81
C ILE A 3 -9.08 -3.97 26.23
N ASP A 4 -7.88 -3.71 26.74
CA ASP A 4 -7.38 -4.23 28.04
C ASP A 4 -7.56 -5.76 28.20
N GLY A 5 -7.46 -6.49 27.09
CA GLY A 5 -7.64 -7.95 27.07
C GLY A 5 -9.10 -8.43 26.98
N GLU A 6 -10.09 -7.54 27.00
CA GLU A 6 -11.51 -7.89 26.90
C GLU A 6 -12.06 -7.77 25.46
N GLN A 7 -12.96 -8.69 25.09
CA GLN A 7 -13.66 -8.63 23.81
C GLN A 7 -14.74 -7.54 23.84
N VAL A 8 -14.61 -6.59 22.92
CA VAL A 8 -15.55 -5.49 22.71
C VAL A 8 -16.41 -5.70 21.47
N LYS A 9 -17.68 -5.30 21.55
CA LYS A 9 -18.61 -5.35 20.41
C LYS A 9 -18.35 -4.17 19.46
N MET A 10 -18.19 -4.49 18.19
CA MET A 10 -18.10 -3.51 17.12
C MET A 10 -19.50 -3.23 16.55
N GLN A 11 -19.86 -1.96 16.38
CA GLN A 11 -21.09 -1.53 15.72
C GLN A 11 -20.75 -0.53 14.62
N ASN A 12 -21.20 -0.80 13.40
CA ASN A 12 -20.95 0.07 12.23
C ASN A 12 -19.46 0.42 12.02
N GLY A 13 -18.56 -0.53 12.26
CA GLY A 13 -17.11 -0.32 12.14
C GLY A 13 -16.48 0.51 13.27
N MET A 14 -17.24 0.84 14.32
CA MET A 14 -16.74 1.56 15.48
C MET A 14 -16.80 0.68 16.74
N VAL A 15 -15.83 0.89 17.62
CA VAL A 15 -15.89 0.42 19.01
C VAL A 15 -16.06 1.65 19.89
N THR A 16 -17.12 1.66 20.70
CA THR A 16 -17.41 2.75 21.62
C THR A 16 -17.11 2.30 23.04
N LEU A 17 -16.23 3.03 23.71
CA LEU A 17 -15.97 2.88 25.14
C LEU A 17 -16.69 4.01 25.88
N SER A 18 -17.50 3.65 26.89
CA SER A 18 -18.19 4.61 27.74
C SER A 18 -17.76 4.39 29.19
N GLN A 19 -16.84 5.23 29.66
CA GLN A 19 -16.36 5.26 31.03
C GLN A 19 -16.00 6.71 31.42
N GLU A 20 -15.80 6.96 32.71
CA GLU A 20 -15.20 8.21 33.18
C GLU A 20 -13.68 8.15 32.95
N TRP A 21 -13.14 9.16 32.26
CA TRP A 21 -11.74 9.22 31.89
C TRP A 21 -10.98 10.15 32.84
N HIS A 22 -10.04 9.59 33.62
CA HIS A 22 -9.14 10.36 34.47
C HIS A 22 -7.71 9.88 34.22
N GLU A 23 -6.90 10.71 33.54
CA GLU A 23 -5.48 10.43 33.26
C GLU A 23 -5.21 9.06 32.62
N ALA A 24 -6.18 8.50 31.89
CA ALA A 24 -6.08 7.15 31.33
C ALA A 24 -5.41 7.16 29.95
N SER A 25 -4.66 6.09 29.67
CA SER A 25 -4.09 5.75 28.36
C SER A 25 -4.83 4.56 27.77
N LEU A 26 -4.95 4.52 26.45
CA LEU A 26 -5.54 3.39 25.73
C LEU A 26 -4.51 2.85 24.74
N ASP A 27 -4.12 1.59 24.93
CA ASP A 27 -3.24 0.89 24.00
C ASP A 27 -4.09 0.19 22.93
N ILE A 28 -3.84 0.53 21.67
CA ILE A 28 -4.53 -0.06 20.51
C ILE A 28 -3.51 -0.76 19.64
N GLU A 29 -3.68 -2.07 19.48
CA GLU A 29 -2.87 -2.88 18.57
C GLU A 29 -3.67 -3.27 17.31
N PHE A 30 -3.12 -2.95 16.14
CA PHE A 30 -3.65 -3.40 14.86
C PHE A 30 -2.85 -4.60 14.35
N VAL A 31 -3.37 -5.80 14.57
CA VAL A 31 -2.80 -7.02 13.99
C VAL A 31 -3.20 -7.10 12.52
N THR A 32 -2.22 -7.03 11.62
CA THR A 32 -2.44 -7.05 10.17
C THR A 32 -1.50 -8.01 9.48
N ALA A 33 -1.93 -8.55 8.34
CA ALA A 33 -1.18 -9.44 7.50
C ALA A 33 -1.36 -9.02 6.03
N PRO A 34 -0.41 -9.36 5.14
CA PRO A 34 -0.59 -9.17 3.71
C PRO A 34 -1.86 -9.90 3.22
N LYS A 35 -2.59 -9.26 2.31
CA LYS A 35 -3.84 -9.78 1.76
C LYS A 35 -3.83 -9.72 0.25
N THR A 36 -4.38 -10.75 -0.37
CA THR A 36 -4.75 -10.77 -1.78
C THR A 36 -6.23 -10.42 -1.90
N HIS A 37 -6.54 -9.57 -2.86
CA HIS A 37 -7.90 -9.16 -3.20
C HIS A 37 -8.13 -9.40 -4.69
N VAL A 38 -9.40 -9.43 -5.08
CA VAL A 38 -9.84 -9.51 -6.47
C VAL A 38 -10.73 -8.32 -6.74
N ASP A 39 -10.49 -7.62 -7.85
CA ASP A 39 -11.32 -6.48 -8.27
C ASP A 39 -12.57 -6.94 -9.04
N GLN A 40 -13.33 -5.97 -9.58
CA GLN A 40 -14.57 -6.28 -10.33
C GLN A 40 -14.31 -6.97 -11.67
N GLN A 41 -13.08 -6.93 -12.19
CA GLN A 41 -12.67 -7.51 -13.46
C GLN A 41 -12.00 -8.87 -13.28
N GLY A 42 -11.86 -9.34 -12.03
CA GLY A 42 -11.19 -10.61 -11.72
C GLY A 42 -9.67 -10.47 -11.59
N GLU A 43 -9.13 -9.26 -11.62
CA GLU A 43 -7.70 -9.02 -11.46
C GLU A 43 -7.31 -8.98 -9.98
N ARG A 44 -6.10 -9.46 -9.68
CA ARG A 44 -5.60 -9.51 -8.30
C ARG A 44 -4.87 -8.23 -7.93
N PHE A 45 -5.05 -7.77 -6.70
CA PHE A 45 -4.22 -6.73 -6.08
C PHE A 45 -3.89 -7.08 -4.64
N PHE A 46 -2.86 -6.44 -4.08
CA PHE A 46 -2.29 -6.81 -2.79
C PHE A 46 -2.31 -5.64 -1.81
N SER A 47 -2.56 -5.93 -0.53
CA SER A 47 -2.56 -4.92 0.52
C SER A 47 -1.87 -5.40 1.79
N TYR A 48 -1.38 -4.45 2.59
CA TYR A 48 -0.91 -4.69 3.96
C TYR A 48 -1.44 -3.57 4.85
N GLY A 49 -2.36 -3.90 5.77
CA GLY A 49 -3.15 -2.90 6.47
C GLY A 49 -3.94 -2.02 5.48
N PRO A 50 -3.91 -0.69 5.62
CA PRO A 50 -4.60 0.23 4.71
C PRO A 50 -3.84 0.48 3.40
N LEU A 51 -2.63 -0.04 3.25
CA LEU A 51 -1.77 0.25 2.11
C LEU A 51 -2.04 -0.74 0.97
N VAL A 52 -2.32 -0.21 -0.22
CA VAL A 52 -2.33 -0.96 -1.48
C VAL A 52 -0.92 -0.96 -2.06
N TYR A 53 -0.51 -2.10 -2.63
CA TYR A 53 0.82 -2.29 -3.19
C TYR A 53 0.74 -2.43 -4.71
N ALA A 54 1.80 -1.98 -5.38
CA ALA A 54 1.90 -1.96 -6.82
C ALA A 54 3.31 -2.34 -7.28
N LEU A 55 3.42 -2.85 -8.50
CA LEU A 55 4.71 -3.02 -9.16
C LEU A 55 5.14 -1.65 -9.74
N PRO A 56 6.27 -1.08 -9.29
CA PRO A 56 6.80 0.14 -9.90
C PRO A 56 7.19 -0.11 -11.36
N LEU A 57 6.86 0.86 -12.22
CA LEU A 57 7.35 0.90 -13.59
C LEU A 57 8.49 1.92 -13.64
N GLU A 58 9.65 1.49 -14.15
CA GLU A 58 10.82 2.36 -14.26
C GLU A 58 10.52 3.53 -15.21
N SER A 59 10.75 4.74 -14.72
CA SER A 59 10.39 5.97 -15.43
C SER A 59 11.41 7.08 -15.20
N GLU A 60 11.49 7.99 -16.16
CA GLU A 60 12.20 9.25 -16.05
C GLU A 60 11.19 10.39 -15.87
N GLN A 61 11.53 11.32 -14.98
CA GLN A 61 10.76 12.52 -14.74
C GLN A 61 11.39 13.68 -15.52
N GLU A 62 10.59 14.34 -16.35
CA GLU A 62 10.93 15.58 -17.05
C GLU A 62 10.10 16.73 -16.45
N ILE A 63 10.74 17.87 -16.16
CA ILE A 63 10.04 19.09 -15.77
C ILE A 63 9.79 19.90 -17.04
N GLU A 64 8.54 19.96 -17.50
CA GLU A 64 8.21 20.68 -18.74
C GLU A 64 8.17 22.19 -18.52
N ARG A 65 7.66 22.62 -17.36
CA ARG A 65 7.51 24.03 -17.02
C ARG A 65 7.53 24.25 -15.53
N GLU A 66 8.19 25.32 -15.10
CA GLU A 66 8.16 25.78 -13.72
C GLU A 66 7.39 27.10 -13.58
N PHE A 67 6.73 27.28 -12.44
CA PHE A 67 5.97 28.48 -12.11
C PHE A 67 6.38 28.99 -10.72
N LEU A 68 6.16 30.29 -10.49
CA LEU A 68 6.39 30.94 -9.21
C LEU A 68 7.78 30.62 -8.63
N GLN A 69 8.82 30.77 -9.48
CA GLN A 69 10.22 30.53 -9.11
C GLN A 69 10.48 29.09 -8.62
N GLY A 70 9.88 28.09 -9.28
CA GLY A 70 10.09 26.67 -8.99
C GLY A 70 9.23 26.11 -7.85
N ARG A 71 8.29 26.89 -7.29
CA ARG A 71 7.34 26.38 -6.28
C ARG A 71 6.35 25.39 -6.85
N PHE A 72 6.03 25.51 -8.13
CA PHE A 72 5.13 24.62 -8.85
C PHE A 72 5.77 24.24 -10.16
N ALA A 73 5.49 23.02 -10.62
CA ALA A 73 6.05 22.51 -11.86
C ALA A 73 5.08 21.54 -12.52
N ASP A 74 4.92 21.68 -13.83
CA ASP A 74 4.33 20.67 -14.69
C ASP A 74 5.39 19.58 -14.91
N ARG A 75 5.02 18.35 -14.58
CA ARG A 75 5.92 17.19 -14.66
C ARG A 75 5.34 16.18 -15.62
N LYS A 76 6.23 15.64 -16.44
CA LYS A 76 5.95 14.54 -17.35
C LYS A 76 6.76 13.34 -16.93
N TYR A 77 6.15 12.16 -17.10
CA TYR A 77 6.75 10.89 -16.75
C TYR A 77 6.78 9.99 -17.97
N LEU A 78 7.98 9.57 -18.34
CA LEU A 78 8.22 8.70 -19.49
C LEU A 78 8.73 7.37 -18.99
N MET A 79 8.13 6.26 -19.44
CA MET A 79 8.64 4.94 -19.11
C MET A 79 9.97 4.70 -19.84
N LYS A 80 10.93 4.07 -19.16
CA LYS A 80 12.22 3.72 -19.75
C LYS A 80 12.09 2.59 -20.77
N GLU A 81 11.13 1.71 -20.56
CA GLU A 81 10.86 0.54 -21.38
C GLU A 81 9.39 0.55 -21.82
N GLU A 82 9.10 -0.13 -22.93
CA GLU A 82 7.72 -0.32 -23.38
C GLU A 82 6.94 -1.13 -22.34
N PHE A 83 5.77 -0.64 -21.96
CA PHE A 83 4.97 -1.31 -20.95
C PHE A 83 4.18 -2.47 -21.54
N ALA A 84 4.45 -3.66 -21.01
CA ALA A 84 3.60 -4.83 -21.14
C ALA A 84 3.06 -5.20 -19.76
N PRO A 85 1.72 -5.24 -19.57
CA PRO A 85 1.13 -5.66 -18.31
C PRO A 85 1.61 -7.07 -17.91
N LEU A 86 2.13 -7.20 -16.70
CA LEU A 86 2.52 -8.49 -16.16
C LEU A 86 1.30 -9.24 -15.65
N THR A 87 1.22 -10.51 -16.00
CA THR A 87 0.21 -11.44 -15.47
C THR A 87 0.82 -12.24 -14.33
N LEU A 88 0.01 -12.52 -13.32
CA LEU A 88 0.38 -13.47 -12.27
C LEU A 88 -0.22 -14.83 -12.62
N GLY A 89 0.56 -15.90 -12.48
CA GLY A 89 0.12 -17.28 -12.70
C GLY A 89 -0.76 -17.80 -11.57
N GLU A 90 -0.44 -18.98 -11.05
CA GLU A 90 -1.12 -19.58 -9.89
C GLU A 90 -1.27 -18.61 -8.70
N GLU A 91 -2.12 -18.95 -7.72
CA GLU A 91 -2.30 -18.13 -6.52
C GLU A 91 -0.99 -17.96 -5.74
N GLN A 92 -0.36 -16.80 -5.91
CA GLN A 92 0.82 -16.38 -5.17
C GLN A 92 0.36 -15.67 -3.88
N GLN A 93 0.85 -16.14 -2.74
CA GLN A 93 0.59 -15.48 -1.46
C GLN A 93 1.59 -14.32 -1.26
N PRO A 94 1.12 -13.12 -0.88
CA PRO A 94 2.00 -12.01 -0.59
C PRO A 94 2.76 -12.21 0.71
N ILE A 95 4.07 -12.01 0.67
CA ILE A 95 4.96 -12.14 1.82
C ILE A 95 5.51 -10.75 2.17
N LEU A 96 5.44 -10.39 3.46
CA LEU A 96 6.01 -9.14 3.95
C LEU A 96 7.54 -9.18 3.84
N ASN A 97 8.14 -8.19 3.18
CA ASN A 97 9.57 -8.04 3.08
C ASN A 97 10.05 -6.86 3.93
N GLU A 98 10.63 -7.18 5.08
CA GLU A 98 11.17 -6.21 6.02
C GLU A 98 12.62 -5.78 5.74
N VAL A 99 13.32 -6.44 4.82
CA VAL A 99 14.68 -6.04 4.45
C VAL A 99 14.62 -4.84 3.50
N ASN A 100 13.70 -4.87 2.54
CA ASN A 100 13.53 -3.81 1.54
C ASN A 100 12.43 -2.84 1.96
N LYS A 101 12.65 -2.09 3.05
CA LYS A 101 11.71 -1.03 3.48
C LYS A 101 11.85 0.20 2.58
N VAL A 102 10.73 0.76 2.17
CA VAL A 102 10.64 2.02 1.43
C VAL A 102 10.28 3.18 2.37
N SER A 103 10.66 4.40 2.02
CA SER A 103 10.26 5.59 2.78
C SER A 103 8.93 6.11 2.25
N LEU A 104 7.90 6.12 3.10
CA LEU A 104 6.60 6.71 2.78
C LEU A 104 6.23 7.68 3.90
N CYS A 105 6.04 8.96 3.57
CA CYS A 105 5.73 10.03 4.53
C CYS A 105 6.71 10.09 5.73
N GLY A 106 7.99 9.77 5.52
CA GLY A 106 9.01 9.75 6.58
C GLY A 106 9.05 8.46 7.42
N HIS A 107 8.19 7.48 7.12
CA HIS A 107 8.17 6.19 7.79
C HIS A 107 8.72 5.08 6.91
N LYS A 108 9.50 4.16 7.51
CA LYS A 108 9.98 2.95 6.84
C LYS A 108 8.83 1.94 6.73
N THR A 109 8.32 1.78 5.53
CA THR A 109 7.20 0.91 5.20
C THR A 109 7.72 -0.35 4.50
N PRO A 110 7.33 -1.56 4.90
CA PRO A 110 7.78 -2.80 4.26
C PRO A 110 7.28 -2.89 2.82
N SER A 111 8.02 -3.61 1.98
CA SER A 111 7.57 -4.05 0.65
C SER A 111 6.83 -5.39 0.74
N LEU A 112 6.19 -5.82 -0.35
CA LEU A 112 5.62 -7.17 -0.48
C LEU A 112 6.34 -7.94 -1.58
N SER A 113 6.66 -9.20 -1.31
CA SER A 113 7.10 -10.15 -2.34
C SER A 113 5.94 -11.02 -2.81
N VAL A 114 5.71 -11.07 -4.12
CA VAL A 114 4.62 -11.86 -4.74
C VAL A 114 5.16 -12.51 -6.02
N GLY A 115 5.27 -13.84 -6.07
CA GLY A 115 5.76 -14.52 -7.28
C GLY A 115 7.13 -14.04 -7.77
N GLY A 116 8.02 -13.64 -6.86
CA GLY A 116 9.32 -13.05 -7.17
C GLY A 116 9.30 -11.57 -7.52
N LEU A 117 8.11 -10.95 -7.67
CA LEU A 117 7.98 -9.50 -7.83
C LEU A 117 8.17 -8.80 -6.48
N ASN A 118 8.77 -7.61 -6.51
CA ASN A 118 8.89 -6.74 -5.35
C ASN A 118 7.89 -5.57 -5.48
N LEU A 119 6.75 -5.69 -4.83
CA LEU A 119 5.70 -4.69 -4.82
C LEU A 119 5.99 -3.64 -3.74
N ARG A 120 5.73 -2.38 -4.06
CA ARG A 120 5.91 -1.23 -3.17
C ARG A 120 4.55 -0.59 -2.87
N PRO A 121 4.36 0.08 -1.72
CA PRO A 121 3.18 0.89 -1.48
C PRO A 121 2.89 1.80 -2.67
N MET A 122 1.66 1.77 -3.17
CA MET A 122 1.26 2.47 -4.38
C MET A 122 1.70 3.95 -4.31
N ALA A 123 1.50 4.61 -3.17
CA ALA A 123 1.84 6.02 -2.95
C ALA A 123 3.35 6.37 -3.08
N GLU A 124 4.27 5.41 -3.01
CA GLU A 124 5.71 5.64 -3.25
C GLU A 124 6.08 5.62 -4.74
N THR A 125 5.21 5.05 -5.58
CA THR A 125 5.48 4.83 -7.00
C THR A 125 4.78 5.87 -7.87
N ILE A 126 5.42 6.31 -8.95
CA ILE A 126 4.86 7.29 -9.89
C ILE A 126 4.05 6.57 -10.97
N LEU A 127 4.75 5.83 -11.84
CA LEU A 127 4.17 4.90 -12.81
C LEU A 127 4.20 3.49 -12.21
N ARG A 128 3.10 2.75 -12.38
CA ARG A 128 2.86 1.51 -11.64
C ARG A 128 1.78 0.65 -12.25
N GLN A 129 1.89 -0.66 -12.01
CA GLN A 129 0.82 -1.63 -12.22
C GLN A 129 0.29 -2.08 -10.85
N VAL A 130 -1.00 -1.85 -10.59
CA VAL A 130 -1.63 -2.16 -9.29
C VAL A 130 -2.30 -3.53 -9.30
N THR A 131 -2.93 -3.87 -10.42
CA THR A 131 -3.70 -5.09 -10.60
C THR A 131 -2.99 -6.04 -11.57
N PHE A 132 -3.23 -7.34 -11.40
CA PHE A 132 -2.58 -8.39 -12.17
C PHE A 132 -3.63 -9.40 -12.62
N ALA A 133 -3.82 -9.52 -13.93
CA ALA A 133 -4.65 -10.57 -14.50
C ALA A 133 -4.06 -11.97 -14.20
N GLY A 134 -4.95 -12.97 -14.12
CA GLY A 134 -4.57 -14.38 -14.10
C GLY A 134 -4.01 -14.83 -15.46
N LYS A 135 -3.16 -15.86 -15.45
CA LYS A 135 -2.85 -16.63 -16.66
C LYS A 135 -3.86 -17.74 -16.87
#